data_AF-B3CSD5-F1
#
_entry.id   AF-B3CSD5-F1
#
_cell.length_a   1.000
_cell.length_b   1.000
_cell.length_c   1.000
_cell.angle_alpha   90.00
_cell.angle_beta   90.00
_cell.angle_gamma   90.00
#
_symmetry.space_group_name_H-M   'P 1'
#
loop_
_entity.id
_entity.type
_entity.pdbx_description
1 polymer ?
#
loop_
_entity_poly.entity_id
_entity_poly.type
_entity_poly.pdbx_seq_one_letter_code
_entity_poly.pdbx_strand_id
1 'polypeptide(L)'
;MKIGVEMAIKFARIEFLRRSEGGDSCRKAAYNARTIVKNENTGIKYNFSRKKDNVYHTVLIPDYVNQDFKNIQTLMNEVERTETRENSKLLKDIVIALPDEKELNLEHRIELTHRIVDAMEWVQNGLGVQIDIHKPQIGDKNWHVHILVTTRRFKENGEELGDKAVDLEAKFITVKGQWRIIKDSKMIHEIAKEETNAYFAELGLPYRVDETSEVPGKHIGPRRIRNLINEVLNENELRKEAHLKIINDADVITDSITHYKSIFTKQDVEKAVKDIPDLTAREQLVQQVLSSNRILELYHDDGESSKYFTTIEVRNEETRIIRIANKINDQVYYNDIYNLKSDIEGLANVSEEQKQALRHILLSTSGVRVLRGRAGTGKSYVLIKAHKLATNRRQKVIGLAPTHKAVSELRSKGYTEVYTVKGFLYNRKKILCKAA
;
A
#
# COMPACT_ATOMS: atom_id res chain seq x y z
N MET A 1 -2.91 -15.43 -41.35
CA MET A 1 -2.33 -14.63 -40.25
C MET A 1 -2.82 -15.26 -38.96
N LYS A 2 -1.99 -16.06 -38.25
CA LYS A 2 -2.41 -16.70 -37.00
C LYS A 2 -2.53 -15.60 -35.94
N ILE A 3 -3.75 -15.34 -35.49
CA ILE A 3 -4.05 -14.41 -34.40
C ILE A 3 -3.43 -15.04 -33.14
N GLY A 4 -2.48 -14.35 -32.52
CA GLY A 4 -1.81 -14.83 -31.30
C GLY A 4 -2.80 -14.89 -30.12
N VAL A 5 -2.55 -15.78 -29.17
CA VAL A 5 -3.32 -15.85 -27.93
C VAL A 5 -2.84 -14.73 -27.02
N GLU A 6 -3.68 -13.73 -26.78
CA GLU A 6 -3.41 -12.63 -25.85
C GLU A 6 -3.40 -13.15 -24.40
N MET A 7 -2.35 -12.82 -23.65
CA MET A 7 -2.20 -13.22 -22.25
C MET A 7 -1.84 -12.04 -21.36
N ALA A 8 -2.38 -12.06 -20.14
CA ALA A 8 -2.21 -11.00 -19.16
C ALA A 8 -1.10 -11.34 -18.16
N ILE A 9 0.14 -10.92 -18.43
CA ILE A 9 1.19 -10.84 -17.40
C ILE A 9 1.33 -9.37 -17.03
N LYS A 10 0.57 -8.94 -16.02
CA LYS A 10 0.36 -7.51 -15.72
C LYS A 10 0.85 -7.13 -14.32
N PHE A 11 2.10 -7.43 -13.99
CA PHE A 11 2.70 -6.86 -12.79
C PHE A 11 4.21 -6.67 -12.90
N ALA A 12 4.62 -5.40 -13.00
CA ALA A 12 5.92 -4.92 -12.58
C ALA A 12 5.68 -3.86 -11.49
N ARG A 13 6.39 -3.93 -10.38
CA ARG A 13 6.34 -2.92 -9.32
C ARG A 13 7.74 -2.41 -9.08
N ILE A 14 7.87 -1.10 -8.93
CA ILE A 14 9.09 -0.47 -8.46
C ILE A 14 8.80 0.26 -7.15
N GLU A 15 9.57 -0.05 -6.12
CA GLU A 15 9.60 0.68 -4.85
C GLU A 15 11.05 1.03 -4.49
N PHE A 16 11.24 2.04 -3.65
CA PHE A 16 12.54 2.26 -3.02
C PHE A 16 12.53 1.68 -1.62
N LEU A 17 13.54 0.87 -1.29
CA LEU A 17 13.78 0.45 0.08
C LEU A 17 14.34 1.63 0.87
N ARG A 18 13.55 2.17 1.81
CA ARG A 18 13.92 3.38 2.57
C ARG A 18 14.22 3.06 4.02
N ARG A 19 15.33 3.60 4.54
CA ARG A 19 15.73 3.43 5.94
C ARG A 19 14.67 3.99 6.91
N SER A 20 14.10 5.15 6.60
CA SER A 20 13.06 5.83 7.41
C SER A 20 11.77 5.03 7.61
N GLU A 21 11.54 4.01 6.79
CA GLU A 21 10.36 3.13 6.85
C GLU A 21 10.68 1.78 7.53
N GLY A 22 11.87 1.65 8.12
CA GLY A 22 12.42 0.40 8.65
C GLY A 22 13.02 -0.51 7.57
N GLY A 23 13.42 0.07 6.43
CA GLY A 23 14.17 -0.60 5.39
C GLY A 23 15.58 -0.97 5.85
N ASP A 24 16.02 -2.15 5.44
CA ASP A 24 17.34 -2.71 5.71
C ASP A 24 17.68 -3.60 4.49
N SER A 25 18.76 -3.25 3.80
CA SER A 25 19.18 -3.90 2.55
C SER A 25 19.58 -5.36 2.79
N CYS A 26 20.36 -5.62 3.84
CA CYS A 26 20.76 -6.97 4.27
C CYS A 26 19.52 -7.86 4.54
N ARG A 27 18.53 -7.34 5.26
CA ARG A 27 17.27 -8.06 5.55
C ARG A 27 16.49 -8.37 4.28
N LYS A 28 16.39 -7.40 3.38
CA LYS A 28 15.61 -7.53 2.14
C LYS A 28 16.28 -8.52 1.18
N ALA A 29 17.58 -8.39 0.96
CA ALA A 29 18.39 -9.29 0.15
C ALA A 29 18.34 -10.73 0.68
N ALA A 30 18.57 -10.93 1.99
CA ALA A 30 18.48 -12.26 2.61
C ALA A 30 17.07 -12.86 2.49
N TYR A 31 16.04 -12.02 2.62
CA TYR A 31 14.66 -12.46 2.52
C TYR A 31 14.34 -12.95 1.12
N ASN A 32 14.72 -12.23 0.07
CA ASN A 32 14.46 -12.63 -1.31
C ASN A 32 15.28 -13.89 -1.66
N ALA A 33 16.58 -13.87 -1.41
CA ALA A 33 17.50 -14.98 -1.71
C ALA A 33 17.25 -16.26 -0.89
N ARG A 34 16.42 -16.19 0.17
CA ARG A 34 16.22 -17.25 1.17
C ARG A 34 17.55 -17.72 1.75
N THR A 35 18.34 -16.78 2.24
CA THR A 35 19.66 -17.09 2.81
C THR A 35 19.89 -16.35 4.12
N ILE A 36 21.14 -16.33 4.58
CA ILE A 36 21.59 -15.69 5.81
C ILE A 36 22.48 -14.52 5.46
N VAL A 37 22.15 -13.33 5.95
CA VAL A 37 22.98 -12.12 5.85
C VAL A 37 23.02 -11.44 7.20
N LYS A 38 24.20 -11.00 7.62
CA LYS A 38 24.40 -10.17 8.80
C LYS A 38 24.56 -8.71 8.37
N ASN A 39 23.79 -7.82 8.97
CA ASN A 39 24.04 -6.39 8.88
C ASN A 39 25.16 -6.04 9.89
N GLU A 40 26.29 -5.55 9.40
CA GLU A 40 27.48 -5.26 10.19
C GLU A 40 27.30 -4.01 11.05
N ASN A 41 26.59 -3.00 10.54
CA ASN A 41 26.30 -1.77 11.27
C ASN A 41 25.42 -2.01 12.52
N THR A 42 24.47 -2.95 12.43
CA THR A 42 23.55 -3.26 13.54
C THR A 42 23.89 -4.53 14.31
N GLY A 43 24.77 -5.37 13.76
CA GLY A 43 25.09 -6.70 14.28
C GLY A 43 23.99 -7.75 14.06
N ILE A 44 22.82 -7.38 13.52
CA ILE A 44 21.67 -8.27 13.38
C ILE A 44 21.92 -9.30 12.26
N LYS A 45 21.71 -10.58 12.58
CA LYS A 45 21.77 -11.69 11.62
C LYS A 45 20.37 -12.08 11.16
N TYR A 46 20.08 -11.86 9.88
CA TYR A 46 18.83 -12.26 9.25
C TYR A 46 18.96 -13.66 8.66
N ASN A 47 18.03 -14.55 8.99
CA ASN A 47 18.06 -15.93 8.51
C ASN A 47 16.72 -16.33 7.89
N PHE A 48 16.72 -16.55 6.58
CA PHE A 48 15.54 -16.97 5.81
C PHE A 48 15.75 -18.30 5.07
N SER A 49 16.81 -19.05 5.37
CA SER A 49 17.20 -20.30 4.67
C SER A 49 16.22 -21.46 4.80
N ARG A 50 15.26 -21.35 5.73
CA ARG A 50 14.17 -22.30 5.92
C ARG A 50 13.11 -22.23 4.81
N LYS A 51 13.02 -21.13 4.07
CA LYS A 51 12.12 -21.00 2.93
C LYS A 51 12.77 -21.58 1.67
N LYS A 52 11.99 -22.25 0.82
CA LYS A 52 12.50 -23.06 -0.32
C LYS A 52 11.83 -22.74 -1.67
N ASP A 53 11.15 -21.60 -1.73
CA ASP A 53 10.42 -21.12 -2.90
C ASP A 53 11.27 -20.28 -3.86
N ASN A 54 12.45 -19.81 -3.43
CA ASN A 54 13.45 -19.26 -4.35
C ASN A 54 14.16 -20.39 -5.09
N VAL A 55 14.17 -20.32 -6.42
CA VAL A 55 14.73 -21.34 -7.31
C VAL A 55 15.90 -20.84 -8.13
N TYR A 56 16.18 -19.53 -8.13
CA TYR A 56 17.35 -18.97 -8.77
C TYR A 56 17.80 -17.70 -8.06
N HIS A 57 19.09 -17.59 -7.77
CA HIS A 57 19.69 -16.43 -7.16
C HIS A 57 20.98 -16.08 -7.89
N THR A 58 21.17 -14.80 -8.23
CA THR A 58 22.46 -14.29 -8.70
C THR A 58 22.65 -12.83 -8.35
N VAL A 59 23.89 -12.37 -8.40
CA VAL A 59 24.27 -10.97 -8.31
C VAL A 59 25.10 -10.62 -9.53
N LEU A 60 24.65 -9.60 -10.27
CA LEU A 60 25.33 -9.02 -11.41
C LEU A 60 26.00 -7.72 -10.97
N ILE A 61 27.25 -7.56 -11.41
CA ILE A 61 28.08 -6.38 -11.17
C ILE A 61 28.89 -6.09 -12.43
N PRO A 62 29.34 -4.84 -12.64
CA PRO A 62 30.23 -4.51 -13.75
C PRO A 62 31.54 -5.30 -13.68
N ASP A 63 32.15 -5.59 -14.83
CA ASP A 63 33.37 -6.43 -14.91
C ASP A 63 34.57 -5.84 -14.17
N TYR A 64 34.68 -4.50 -14.11
CA TYR A 64 35.77 -3.82 -13.41
C TYR A 64 35.63 -3.85 -11.88
N VAL A 65 34.47 -4.27 -11.36
CA VAL A 65 34.18 -4.28 -9.93
C VAL A 65 34.78 -5.53 -9.28
N ASN A 66 35.27 -5.37 -8.06
CA ASN A 66 35.77 -6.47 -7.26
C ASN A 66 34.69 -7.57 -7.16
N GLN A 67 35.07 -8.79 -7.56
CA GLN A 67 34.14 -9.91 -7.70
C GLN A 67 33.59 -10.41 -6.35
N ASP A 68 34.18 -9.99 -5.22
CA ASP A 68 33.62 -10.21 -3.89
C ASP A 68 32.22 -9.59 -3.72
N PHE A 69 31.89 -8.55 -4.50
CA PHE A 69 30.56 -7.97 -4.55
C PHE A 69 29.48 -8.87 -5.16
N LYS A 70 29.84 -9.98 -5.81
CA LYS A 70 28.87 -11.04 -6.16
C LYS A 70 28.28 -11.72 -4.92
N ASN A 71 28.94 -11.60 -3.77
CA ASN A 71 28.39 -12.04 -2.50
C ASN A 71 27.44 -10.97 -1.93
N ILE A 72 26.17 -11.34 -1.70
CA ILE A 72 25.18 -10.41 -1.13
C ILE A 72 25.55 -9.91 0.27
N GLN A 73 26.32 -10.67 1.06
CA GLN A 73 26.84 -10.21 2.36
C GLN A 73 27.71 -8.98 2.14
N THR A 74 28.61 -9.02 1.17
CA THR A 74 29.52 -7.92 0.82
C THR A 74 28.75 -6.74 0.22
N LEU A 75 27.96 -6.99 -0.84
CA LEU A 75 27.21 -5.94 -1.54
C LEU A 75 26.25 -5.17 -0.64
N MET A 76 25.49 -5.87 0.19
CA MET A 76 24.45 -5.23 1.00
C MET A 76 25.05 -4.47 2.18
N ASN A 77 26.17 -4.95 2.76
CA ASN A 77 26.86 -4.17 3.78
C ASN A 77 27.53 -2.92 3.20
N GLU A 78 28.00 -2.97 1.95
CA GLU A 78 28.49 -1.77 1.27
C GLU A 78 27.39 -0.75 1.01
N VAL A 79 26.18 -1.20 0.65
CA VAL A 79 24.98 -0.34 0.57
C VAL A 79 24.66 0.28 1.94
N GLU A 80 24.65 -0.51 3.01
CA GLU A 80 24.40 -0.03 4.37
C GLU A 80 25.47 0.97 4.85
N ARG A 81 26.75 0.73 4.54
CA ARG A 81 27.89 1.58 4.90
C ARG A 81 27.82 2.93 4.19
N THR A 82 27.47 2.93 2.91
CA THR A 82 27.47 4.13 2.07
C THR A 82 26.26 5.04 2.34
N GLU A 83 25.11 4.47 2.71
CA GLU A 83 23.89 5.23 3.00
C GLU A 83 23.74 5.57 4.49
N THR A 84 24.38 6.68 4.89
CA THR A 84 24.52 7.11 6.30
C THR A 84 23.34 7.90 6.88
N ARG A 85 22.37 8.35 6.06
CA ARG A 85 21.27 9.21 6.52
C ARG A 85 20.04 8.39 6.92
N GLU A 86 19.28 8.88 7.89
CA GLU A 86 18.04 8.21 8.36
C GLU A 86 16.96 8.08 7.28
N ASN A 87 16.95 8.97 6.28
CA ASN A 87 16.00 9.01 5.18
C ASN A 87 16.56 8.44 3.86
N SER A 88 17.71 7.76 3.91
CA SER A 88 18.36 7.17 2.74
C SER A 88 17.47 6.19 1.96
N LYS A 89 17.54 6.28 0.63
CA LYS A 89 17.07 5.25 -0.31
C LYS A 89 18.20 4.23 -0.47
N LEU A 90 18.02 3.02 0.06
CA LEU A 90 19.04 1.97 0.09
C LEU A 90 19.14 1.25 -1.26
N LEU A 91 18.00 0.76 -1.75
CA LEU A 91 17.89 -0.04 -2.97
C LEU A 91 16.63 0.36 -3.74
N LYS A 92 16.62 0.07 -5.04
CA LYS A 92 15.40 -0.01 -5.85
C LYS A 92 14.93 -1.46 -5.82
N ASP A 93 13.74 -1.72 -5.26
CA ASP A 93 13.10 -3.04 -5.14
C ASP A 93 12.08 -3.20 -6.26
N ILE A 94 12.38 -4.10 -7.18
CA ILE A 94 11.59 -4.34 -8.38
C ILE A 94 11.00 -5.75 -8.30
N VAL A 95 9.73 -5.89 -8.64
CA VAL A 95 9.07 -7.19 -8.73
C VAL A 95 8.43 -7.32 -10.10
N ILE A 96 8.75 -8.36 -10.85
CA ILE A 96 8.18 -8.63 -12.17
C ILE A 96 7.52 -10.01 -12.14
N ALA A 97 6.27 -10.10 -12.57
CA ALA A 97 5.61 -11.38 -12.81
C ALA A 97 6.23 -12.03 -14.06
N LEU A 98 6.60 -13.29 -13.94
CA LEU A 98 7.14 -14.07 -15.05
C LEU A 98 6.06 -14.99 -15.63
N PRO A 99 6.17 -15.38 -16.90
CA PRO A 99 5.17 -16.22 -17.54
C PRO A 99 5.08 -17.64 -16.92
N ASP A 100 3.89 -18.22 -16.78
CA ASP A 100 3.63 -19.55 -16.16
C ASP A 100 3.32 -20.66 -17.19
N GLU A 101 3.56 -20.38 -18.47
CA GLU A 101 3.22 -21.32 -19.54
C GLU A 101 4.03 -22.60 -19.38
N LYS A 102 3.40 -23.73 -19.69
CA LYS A 102 3.97 -25.06 -19.50
C LYS A 102 5.17 -25.29 -20.40
N GLU A 103 5.20 -24.59 -21.52
CA GLU A 103 6.26 -24.52 -22.51
C GLU A 103 7.50 -23.77 -21.99
N LEU A 104 7.35 -22.94 -20.95
CA LEU A 104 8.47 -22.32 -20.28
C LEU A 104 8.94 -23.15 -19.08
N ASN A 105 10.23 -23.48 -19.06
CA ASN A 105 10.90 -24.07 -17.90
C ASN A 105 11.61 -22.99 -17.05
N LEU A 106 12.36 -23.39 -16.03
CA LEU A 106 13.11 -22.43 -15.20
C LEU A 106 14.20 -21.69 -15.98
N GLU A 107 14.90 -22.36 -16.89
CA GLU A 107 15.99 -21.76 -17.69
C GLU A 107 15.46 -20.65 -18.58
N HIS A 108 14.31 -20.85 -19.24
CA HIS A 108 13.63 -19.82 -20.02
C HIS A 108 13.29 -18.57 -19.17
N ARG A 109 12.87 -18.78 -17.92
CA ARG A 109 12.55 -17.69 -16.98
C ARG A 109 13.80 -16.96 -16.49
N ILE A 110 14.90 -17.68 -16.31
CA ILE A 110 16.22 -17.10 -16.00
C ILE A 110 16.66 -16.23 -17.18
N GLU A 111 16.65 -16.77 -18.40
CA GLU A 111 17.08 -16.06 -19.61
C GLU A 111 16.25 -14.79 -19.84
N LEU A 112 14.92 -14.90 -19.81
CA LEU A 112 14.03 -13.75 -19.94
C LEU A 112 14.33 -12.67 -18.88
N THR A 113 14.60 -13.09 -17.64
CA THR A 113 14.95 -12.15 -16.56
C THR A 113 16.24 -11.39 -16.86
N HIS A 114 17.28 -12.09 -17.35
CA HIS A 114 18.55 -11.44 -17.71
C HIS A 114 18.39 -10.48 -18.89
N ARG A 115 17.63 -10.86 -19.93
CA ARG A 115 17.33 -9.95 -21.05
C ARG A 115 16.68 -8.65 -20.59
N ILE A 116 15.71 -8.74 -19.67
CA ILE A 116 15.08 -7.56 -19.07
C ILE A 116 16.09 -6.72 -18.30
N VAL A 117 16.97 -7.34 -17.51
CA VAL A 117 18.00 -6.62 -16.74
C VAL A 117 19.02 -5.95 -17.65
N ASP A 118 19.41 -6.61 -18.74
CA ASP A 118 20.33 -6.08 -19.75
C ASP A 118 19.71 -4.92 -20.53
N ALA A 119 18.44 -5.03 -20.93
CA ALA A 119 17.69 -3.95 -21.58
C ALA A 119 17.50 -2.71 -20.68
N MET A 120 17.57 -2.89 -19.36
CA MET A 120 17.57 -1.78 -18.38
C MET A 120 18.95 -1.13 -18.20
N GLU A 121 20.01 -1.73 -18.74
CA GLU A 121 21.40 -1.24 -18.76
C GLU A 121 21.99 -0.92 -17.36
N TRP A 122 21.46 -1.50 -16.28
CA TRP A 122 21.89 -1.14 -14.92
C TRP A 122 23.35 -1.47 -14.67
N VAL A 123 23.77 -2.67 -15.05
CA VAL A 123 25.15 -3.15 -14.83
C VAL A 123 26.14 -2.36 -15.68
N GLN A 124 25.79 -2.08 -16.92
CA GLN A 124 26.54 -1.28 -17.88
C GLN A 124 26.74 0.15 -17.36
N ASN A 125 25.77 0.66 -16.60
CA ASN A 125 25.84 1.97 -15.94
C ASN A 125 26.47 1.92 -14.54
N GLY A 126 27.15 0.84 -14.16
CA GLY A 126 27.91 0.75 -12.92
C GLY A 126 27.11 0.35 -11.69
N LEU A 127 25.86 -0.12 -11.82
CA LEU A 127 25.02 -0.54 -10.69
C LEU A 127 25.18 -2.04 -10.38
N GLY A 128 25.05 -2.40 -9.10
CA GLY A 128 24.91 -3.79 -8.67
C GLY A 128 23.45 -4.23 -8.71
N VAL A 129 23.20 -5.44 -9.20
CA VAL A 129 21.86 -6.00 -9.38
C VAL A 129 21.79 -7.39 -8.76
N GLN A 130 20.93 -7.58 -7.76
CA GLN A 130 20.58 -8.90 -7.24
C GLN A 130 19.28 -9.38 -7.89
N ILE A 131 19.24 -10.64 -8.29
CA ILE A 131 18.08 -11.31 -8.91
C ILE A 131 17.69 -12.52 -8.07
N ASP A 132 16.40 -12.66 -7.76
CA ASP A 132 15.82 -13.82 -7.07
C ASP A 132 14.51 -14.26 -7.73
N ILE A 133 14.47 -15.46 -8.31
CA ILE A 133 13.27 -16.00 -8.97
C ILE A 133 12.55 -16.96 -8.03
N HIS A 134 11.28 -16.68 -7.77
CA HIS A 134 10.42 -17.50 -6.95
C HIS A 134 9.47 -18.32 -7.80
N LYS A 135 9.40 -19.63 -7.51
CA LYS A 135 8.41 -20.52 -8.11
C LYS A 135 7.06 -20.40 -7.39
N PRO A 136 5.95 -20.73 -8.07
CA PRO A 136 4.66 -20.86 -7.42
C PRO A 136 4.67 -21.92 -6.32
N GLN A 137 3.87 -21.70 -5.27
CA GLN A 137 3.56 -22.74 -4.29
C GLN A 137 2.47 -23.68 -4.83
N ILE A 138 2.26 -24.82 -4.17
CA ILE A 138 1.23 -25.78 -4.57
C ILE A 138 -0.14 -25.08 -4.52
N GLY A 139 -0.81 -24.96 -5.67
CA GLY A 139 -2.08 -24.23 -5.84
C GLY A 139 -1.95 -22.76 -6.28
N ASP A 140 -0.72 -22.30 -6.57
CA ASP A 140 -0.41 -20.99 -7.12
C ASP A 140 0.14 -21.14 -8.57
N LYS A 141 -0.02 -20.10 -9.40
CA LYS A 141 0.52 -19.98 -10.76
C LYS A 141 1.54 -18.84 -10.90
N ASN A 142 1.92 -18.18 -9.80
CA ASN A 142 2.62 -16.90 -9.86
C ASN A 142 4.15 -17.02 -9.78
N TRP A 143 4.79 -17.32 -10.90
CA TRP A 143 6.22 -17.07 -11.06
C TRP A 143 6.49 -15.57 -10.96
N HIS A 144 7.48 -15.19 -10.17
CA HIS A 144 7.89 -13.80 -10.09
C HIS A 144 9.37 -13.69 -9.75
N VAL A 145 9.97 -12.60 -10.20
CA VAL A 145 11.34 -12.24 -9.88
C VAL A 145 11.37 -11.00 -9.01
N HIS A 146 12.19 -11.04 -7.98
CA HIS A 146 12.65 -9.86 -7.27
C HIS A 146 13.99 -9.40 -7.85
N ILE A 147 14.08 -8.12 -8.21
CA ILE A 147 15.32 -7.50 -8.67
C ILE A 147 15.64 -6.33 -7.72
N LEU A 148 16.77 -6.42 -7.02
CA LEU A 148 17.27 -5.34 -6.17
C LEU A 148 18.42 -4.64 -6.87
N VAL A 149 18.28 -3.34 -7.10
CA VAL A 149 19.31 -2.53 -7.77
C VAL A 149 19.89 -1.53 -6.77
N THR A 150 21.21 -1.38 -6.76
CA THR A 150 21.86 -0.32 -5.96
C THR A 150 21.39 1.06 -6.43
N THR A 151 21.28 2.03 -5.52
CA THR A 151 20.95 3.42 -5.89
C THR A 151 22.18 4.24 -6.26
N ARG A 152 23.37 3.65 -6.10
CA ARG A 152 24.69 4.22 -6.36
C ARG A 152 25.47 3.33 -7.30
N ARG A 153 26.31 3.97 -8.11
CA ARG A 153 27.28 3.30 -8.97
C ARG A 153 28.49 2.85 -8.16
N PHE A 154 29.16 1.80 -8.60
CA PHE A 154 30.53 1.54 -8.18
C PHE A 154 31.46 2.65 -8.70
N LYS A 155 32.49 2.96 -7.92
CA LYS A 155 33.58 3.83 -8.38
C LYS A 155 34.46 3.09 -9.38
N GLU A 156 35.19 3.83 -10.21
CA GLU A 156 36.12 3.26 -11.22
C GLU A 156 37.17 2.31 -10.64
N ASN A 157 37.52 2.48 -9.36
CA ASN A 157 38.45 1.56 -8.67
C ASN A 157 37.85 0.17 -8.40
N GLY A 158 36.53 0.00 -8.55
CA GLY A 158 35.83 -1.28 -8.36
C GLY A 158 35.65 -1.74 -6.91
N GLU A 159 36.08 -0.95 -5.92
CA GLU A 159 36.16 -1.41 -4.52
C GLU A 159 35.01 -0.89 -3.62
N GLU A 160 34.28 0.13 -4.06
CA GLU A 160 33.21 0.72 -3.25
C GLU A 160 32.13 1.45 -4.07
N LEU A 161 30.99 1.73 -3.43
CA LEU A 161 29.93 2.55 -4.02
C LEU A 161 30.27 4.04 -3.95
N GLY A 162 30.02 4.74 -5.05
CA GLY A 162 30.23 6.17 -5.24
C GLY A 162 28.92 6.94 -5.35
N ASP A 163 28.78 7.70 -6.44
CA ASP A 163 27.69 8.65 -6.61
C ASP A 163 26.34 7.99 -6.91
N LYS A 164 25.26 8.71 -6.57
CA LYS A 164 23.89 8.26 -6.86
C LYS A 164 23.60 8.33 -8.35
N ALA A 165 22.99 7.28 -8.88
CA ALA A 165 22.55 7.22 -10.27
C ALA A 165 21.22 7.97 -10.48
N VAL A 166 21.23 9.28 -10.24
CA VAL A 166 20.05 10.14 -10.35
C VAL A 166 19.56 10.31 -11.78
N ASP A 167 20.48 10.19 -12.75
CA ASP A 167 20.23 10.28 -14.18
C ASP A 167 19.49 9.07 -14.75
N LEU A 168 19.46 7.95 -14.02
CA LEU A 168 18.67 6.77 -14.35
C LEU A 168 17.28 6.76 -13.68
N GLU A 169 16.94 7.81 -12.92
CA GLU A 169 15.57 8.05 -12.44
C GLU A 169 14.72 8.73 -13.55
N ALA A 170 13.39 8.73 -13.38
CA ALA A 170 12.37 9.08 -14.38
C ALA A 170 12.78 10.09 -15.47
N LYS A 171 12.64 9.67 -16.73
CA LYS A 171 13.04 10.46 -17.90
C LYS A 171 11.98 11.52 -18.26
N PHE A 172 12.48 12.71 -18.60
CA PHE A 172 11.72 13.77 -19.26
C PHE A 172 11.87 13.58 -20.77
N ILE A 173 10.76 13.35 -21.48
CA ILE A 173 10.77 13.26 -22.95
C ILE A 173 9.87 14.33 -23.56
N THR A 174 10.29 14.86 -24.70
CA THR A 174 9.48 15.84 -25.46
C THR A 174 8.77 15.11 -26.60
N VAL A 175 7.45 15.08 -26.56
CA VAL A 175 6.61 14.49 -27.62
C VAL A 175 5.76 15.59 -28.23
N LYS A 176 5.91 15.85 -29.54
CA LYS A 176 5.17 16.90 -30.27
C LYS A 176 5.25 18.29 -29.58
N GLY A 177 6.44 18.65 -29.10
CA GLY A 177 6.66 19.95 -28.43
C GLY A 177 6.15 20.05 -26.98
N GLN A 178 5.59 18.97 -26.41
CA GLN A 178 5.15 18.92 -25.00
C GLN A 178 6.04 18.00 -24.16
N TRP A 179 6.44 18.50 -22.99
CA TRP A 179 7.17 17.73 -21.98
C TRP A 179 6.26 16.67 -21.35
N ARG A 180 6.72 15.43 -21.33
CA ARG A 180 6.08 14.30 -20.63
C ARG A 180 7.06 13.64 -19.69
N ILE A 181 6.61 13.31 -18.48
CA ILE A 181 7.37 12.54 -17.51
C ILE A 181 7.00 11.07 -17.69
N ILE A 182 7.95 10.25 -18.14
CA ILE A 182 7.80 8.80 -18.07
C ILE A 182 8.31 8.35 -16.70
N LYS A 183 7.42 7.80 -15.89
CA LYS A 183 7.79 7.20 -14.61
C LYS A 183 8.55 5.90 -14.88
N ASP A 184 9.59 5.60 -14.09
CA ASP A 184 10.36 4.35 -14.17
C ASP A 184 9.50 3.09 -14.21
N SER A 185 8.40 3.08 -13.44
CA SER A 185 7.48 1.95 -13.43
C SER A 185 6.88 1.71 -14.81
N LYS A 186 6.54 2.77 -15.54
CA LYS A 186 5.98 2.65 -16.89
C LYS A 186 7.04 2.14 -17.87
N MET A 187 8.27 2.64 -17.77
CA MET A 187 9.40 2.21 -18.60
C MET A 187 9.74 0.73 -18.39
N ILE A 188 9.77 0.23 -17.15
CA ILE A 188 10.07 -1.20 -16.91
C ILE A 188 8.93 -2.12 -17.37
N HIS A 189 7.67 -1.66 -17.29
CA HIS A 189 6.54 -2.43 -17.82
C HIS A 189 6.65 -2.58 -19.35
N GLU A 190 7.04 -1.51 -20.04
CA GLU A 190 7.24 -1.49 -21.49
C GLU A 190 8.38 -2.43 -21.88
N ILE A 191 9.56 -2.32 -21.25
CA ILE A 191 10.72 -3.20 -21.52
C ILE A 191 10.39 -4.66 -21.20
N ALA A 192 9.82 -4.95 -20.03
CA ALA A 192 9.47 -6.33 -19.67
C ALA A 192 8.47 -6.96 -20.65
N LYS A 193 7.52 -6.16 -21.16
CA LYS A 193 6.57 -6.58 -22.19
C LYS A 193 7.28 -6.87 -23.51
N GLU A 194 8.11 -5.95 -23.97
CA GLU A 194 8.85 -6.05 -25.23
C GLU A 194 9.75 -7.30 -25.23
N GLU A 195 10.55 -7.47 -24.18
CA GLU A 195 11.43 -8.63 -24.02
C GLU A 195 10.64 -9.94 -23.94
N THR A 196 9.52 -9.97 -23.18
CA THR A 196 8.68 -11.18 -23.10
C THR A 196 8.07 -11.54 -24.45
N ASN A 197 7.58 -10.56 -25.20
CA ASN A 197 7.01 -10.78 -26.53
C ASN A 197 8.05 -11.22 -27.55
N ALA A 198 9.24 -10.63 -27.53
CA ALA A 198 10.37 -11.03 -28.37
C ALA A 198 10.77 -12.48 -28.05
N TYR A 199 10.90 -12.80 -26.76
CA TYR A 199 11.25 -14.14 -26.28
C TYR A 199 10.23 -15.20 -26.70
N PHE A 200 8.93 -14.92 -26.58
CA PHE A 200 7.89 -15.80 -27.11
C PHE A 200 7.96 -15.99 -28.62
N ALA A 201 8.26 -14.92 -29.37
CA ALA A 201 8.39 -15.00 -30.82
C ALA A 201 9.59 -15.88 -31.25
N GLU A 202 10.72 -15.75 -30.56
CA GLU A 202 11.92 -16.59 -30.80
C GLU A 202 11.65 -18.06 -30.54
N LEU A 203 10.88 -18.38 -29.50
CA LEU A 203 10.46 -19.75 -29.19
C LEU A 203 9.32 -20.26 -30.11
N GLY A 204 8.85 -19.44 -31.07
CA GLY A 204 7.74 -19.79 -31.95
C GLY A 204 6.40 -19.93 -31.23
N LEU A 205 6.28 -19.39 -30.01
CA LEU A 205 5.08 -19.47 -29.19
C LEU A 205 4.03 -18.44 -29.65
N PRO A 206 2.74 -18.82 -29.67
CA PRO A 206 1.66 -17.98 -30.17
C PRO A 206 1.24 -16.87 -29.19
N TYR A 207 1.93 -16.76 -28.05
CA TYR A 207 1.57 -15.90 -26.93
C TYR A 207 2.00 -14.45 -27.14
N ARG A 208 1.16 -13.50 -26.74
CA ARG A 208 1.51 -12.07 -26.69
C ARG A 208 1.00 -11.41 -25.42
N VAL A 209 1.80 -10.51 -24.86
CA VAL A 209 1.47 -9.64 -23.74
C VAL A 209 0.88 -8.33 -24.28
N ASP A 210 -0.36 -8.03 -23.92
CA ASP A 210 -1.14 -6.89 -24.42
C ASP A 210 -0.73 -5.50 -23.91
N GLU A 211 -1.17 -4.46 -24.63
CA GLU A 211 -1.13 -3.08 -24.15
C GLU A 211 -1.97 -2.87 -22.87
N THR A 212 -1.48 -1.96 -22.03
CA THR A 212 -2.01 -1.65 -20.69
C THR A 212 -3.51 -1.36 -20.70
N SER A 213 -4.25 -2.01 -19.80
CA SER A 213 -5.59 -1.54 -19.41
C SER A 213 -5.42 -0.25 -18.60
N GLU A 214 -6.21 0.79 -18.91
CA GLU A 214 -6.18 2.11 -18.24
C GLU A 214 -6.68 2.10 -16.78
N VAL A 215 -7.02 0.92 -16.24
CA VAL A 215 -7.47 0.76 -14.85
C VAL A 215 -6.29 0.30 -13.97
N PRO A 216 -5.81 1.12 -13.02
CA PRO A 216 -4.77 0.71 -12.09
C PRO A 216 -5.23 -0.49 -11.27
N GLY A 217 -4.51 -1.61 -11.36
CA GLY A 217 -4.66 -2.72 -10.42
C GLY A 217 -4.35 -2.27 -8.98
N LYS A 218 -5.10 -2.80 -8.00
CA LYS A 218 -4.99 -2.41 -6.59
C LYS A 218 -3.60 -2.78 -6.03
N HIS A 219 -2.86 -1.77 -5.59
CA HIS A 219 -1.55 -1.86 -4.94
C HIS A 219 -1.66 -2.52 -3.54
N ILE A 220 -0.84 -3.53 -3.24
CA ILE A 220 -0.73 -4.15 -1.91
C ILE A 220 0.68 -3.96 -1.36
N GLY A 221 0.77 -3.22 -0.24
CA GLY A 221 2.02 -2.86 0.43
C GLY A 221 2.59 -3.91 1.40
N PRO A 222 3.79 -3.65 1.97
CA PRO A 222 4.73 -4.69 2.43
C PRO A 222 4.41 -5.46 3.73
N ARG A 223 3.34 -5.13 4.48
CA ARG A 223 3.18 -5.61 5.88
C ARG A 223 2.24 -6.80 6.12
N ARG A 224 1.76 -7.51 5.09
CA ARG A 224 0.87 -8.68 5.25
C ARG A 224 1.25 -9.91 4.41
N ILE A 225 2.52 -10.09 4.09
CA ILE A 225 2.99 -11.22 3.26
C ILE A 225 2.99 -12.57 4.01
N ARG A 226 2.62 -12.63 5.30
CA ARG A 226 2.80 -13.88 6.09
C ARG A 226 1.58 -14.82 6.19
N ASN A 227 0.34 -14.37 6.00
CA ASN A 227 -0.85 -15.22 6.25
C ASN A 227 -1.93 -15.25 5.14
N LEU A 228 -1.74 -14.60 3.98
CA LEU A 228 -2.88 -14.33 3.05
C LEU A 228 -2.62 -14.66 1.58
N ILE A 229 -1.63 -15.48 1.23
CA ILE A 229 -1.40 -15.84 -0.18
C ILE A 229 -2.32 -17.01 -0.61
N ASN A 230 -2.69 -17.89 0.33
CA ASN A 230 -3.65 -18.96 0.07
C ASN A 230 -5.12 -18.50 0.04
N GLU A 231 -5.46 -17.37 0.68
CA GLU A 231 -6.84 -16.84 0.63
C GLU A 231 -7.10 -16.08 -0.67
N VAL A 232 -6.17 -15.29 -1.21
CA VAL A 232 -6.49 -14.37 -2.33
C VAL A 232 -6.39 -15.03 -3.72
N LEU A 233 -5.55 -16.04 -3.92
CA LEU A 233 -5.44 -16.72 -5.23
C LEU A 233 -6.55 -17.74 -5.43
N ASN A 234 -6.86 -18.53 -4.40
CA ASN A 234 -8.02 -19.39 -4.40
C ASN A 234 -9.28 -18.53 -4.48
N GLU A 235 -9.37 -17.41 -3.76
CA GLU A 235 -10.50 -16.50 -3.91
C GLU A 235 -10.56 -15.77 -5.25
N ASN A 236 -9.51 -15.54 -6.03
CA ASN A 236 -9.66 -14.79 -7.30
C ASN A 236 -9.96 -15.69 -8.50
N GLU A 237 -9.46 -16.93 -8.53
CA GLU A 237 -9.88 -17.93 -9.52
C GLU A 237 -11.21 -18.58 -9.11
N LEU A 238 -11.44 -18.91 -7.83
CA LEU A 238 -12.78 -19.26 -7.35
C LEU A 238 -13.73 -18.07 -7.38
N ARG A 239 -13.34 -16.80 -7.18
CA ARG A 239 -14.25 -15.66 -7.44
C ARG A 239 -14.36 -15.33 -8.91
N LYS A 240 -13.47 -15.70 -9.82
CA LYS A 240 -13.72 -15.52 -11.27
C LYS A 240 -14.64 -16.61 -11.80
N GLU A 241 -14.42 -17.87 -11.41
CA GLU A 241 -15.28 -18.98 -11.79
C GLU A 241 -16.59 -19.02 -10.98
N ALA A 242 -16.56 -18.62 -9.71
CA ALA A 242 -17.77 -18.38 -8.93
C ALA A 242 -18.41 -17.03 -9.27
N HIS A 243 -17.71 -15.92 -9.58
CA HIS A 243 -18.38 -14.74 -10.18
C HIS A 243 -19.00 -15.12 -11.52
N LEU A 244 -18.33 -15.84 -12.42
CA LEU A 244 -18.96 -16.21 -13.69
C LEU A 244 -20.13 -17.19 -13.49
N LYS A 245 -20.21 -17.88 -12.34
CA LYS A 245 -21.39 -18.68 -11.91
C LYS A 245 -22.37 -17.95 -10.98
N ILE A 246 -22.03 -16.78 -10.41
CA ILE A 246 -22.78 -16.02 -9.38
C ILE A 246 -23.17 -14.60 -9.88
N ILE A 247 -22.58 -14.10 -10.98
CA ILE A 247 -23.00 -12.87 -11.69
C ILE A 247 -24.28 -13.17 -12.48
N ASN A 248 -25.30 -13.64 -11.76
CA ASN A 248 -26.71 -13.49 -12.10
C ASN A 248 -27.49 -13.00 -10.87
N ASP A 249 -26.79 -12.60 -9.80
CA ASP A 249 -27.39 -12.20 -8.53
C ASP A 249 -27.08 -10.73 -8.20
N ALA A 250 -28.14 -9.91 -8.19
CA ALA A 250 -28.09 -8.49 -7.87
C ALA A 250 -27.58 -8.20 -6.45
N ASP A 251 -27.75 -9.13 -5.50
CA ASP A 251 -27.33 -8.94 -4.11
C ASP A 251 -25.80 -8.94 -3.98
N VAL A 252 -25.11 -9.79 -4.75
CA VAL A 252 -23.63 -9.90 -4.72
C VAL A 252 -22.98 -8.66 -5.33
N ILE A 253 -23.56 -8.12 -6.40
CA ILE A 253 -23.12 -6.86 -7.01
C ILE A 253 -23.29 -5.71 -6.00
N THR A 254 -24.43 -5.67 -5.33
CA THR A 254 -24.75 -4.67 -4.30
C THR A 254 -23.75 -4.70 -3.15
N ASP A 255 -23.44 -5.88 -2.61
CA ASP A 255 -22.49 -6.06 -1.51
C ASP A 255 -21.06 -5.65 -1.92
N SER A 256 -20.65 -5.95 -3.15
CA SER A 256 -19.35 -5.57 -3.70
C SER A 256 -19.17 -4.04 -3.79
N ILE A 257 -20.20 -3.33 -4.25
CA ILE A 257 -20.18 -1.86 -4.37
C ILE A 257 -20.17 -1.22 -2.97
N THR A 258 -21.05 -1.68 -2.09
CA THR A 258 -21.23 -1.12 -0.74
C THR A 258 -20.03 -1.33 0.17
N HIS A 259 -19.23 -2.38 -0.07
CA HIS A 259 -17.98 -2.60 0.66
C HIS A 259 -16.99 -1.44 0.52
N TYR A 260 -16.98 -0.75 -0.63
CA TYR A 260 -16.06 0.34 -0.92
C TYR A 260 -16.71 1.72 -0.93
N LYS A 261 -18.04 1.79 -1.10
CA LYS A 261 -18.80 3.03 -1.25
C LYS A 261 -20.08 2.98 -0.42
N SER A 262 -20.22 3.89 0.55
CA SER A 262 -21.49 4.08 1.26
C SER A 262 -22.57 4.73 0.38
N ILE A 263 -22.16 5.48 -0.64
CA ILE A 263 -23.04 6.12 -1.63
C ILE A 263 -22.45 5.86 -3.02
N PHE A 264 -23.29 5.45 -3.97
CA PHE A 264 -22.87 5.09 -5.33
C PHE A 264 -23.85 5.58 -6.39
N THR A 265 -23.45 5.51 -7.65
CA THR A 265 -24.23 5.94 -8.82
C THR A 265 -24.61 4.75 -9.70
N LYS A 266 -25.56 4.94 -10.62
CA LYS A 266 -25.83 3.95 -11.68
C LYS A 266 -24.55 3.55 -12.45
N GLN A 267 -23.68 4.50 -12.74
CA GLN A 267 -22.39 4.24 -13.41
C GLN A 267 -21.46 3.34 -12.59
N ASP A 268 -21.56 3.35 -11.26
CA ASP A 268 -20.78 2.47 -10.42
C ASP A 268 -21.27 1.02 -10.51
N VAL A 269 -22.58 0.82 -10.67
CA VAL A 269 -23.18 -0.50 -10.92
C VAL A 269 -22.79 -1.01 -12.31
N GLU A 270 -22.89 -0.16 -13.34
CA GLU A 270 -22.45 -0.48 -14.70
C GLU A 270 -20.96 -0.87 -14.75
N LYS A 271 -20.12 -0.15 -13.99
CA LYS A 271 -18.69 -0.49 -13.85
C LYS A 271 -18.46 -1.81 -13.13
N ALA A 272 -19.33 -2.21 -12.20
CA ALA A 272 -19.19 -3.46 -11.46
C ALA A 272 -19.50 -4.68 -12.34
N VAL A 273 -20.35 -4.52 -13.36
CA VAL A 273 -20.76 -5.60 -14.28
C VAL A 273 -20.07 -5.53 -15.64
N LYS A 274 -19.16 -4.57 -15.86
CA LYS A 274 -18.57 -4.28 -17.17
C LYS A 274 -17.89 -5.48 -17.85
N ASP A 275 -17.36 -6.40 -17.05
CA ASP A 275 -16.59 -7.57 -17.48
C ASP A 275 -17.48 -8.73 -17.96
N ILE A 276 -18.81 -8.62 -17.82
CA ILE A 276 -19.76 -9.57 -18.43
C ILE A 276 -19.75 -9.34 -19.96
N PRO A 277 -19.50 -10.38 -20.78
CA PRO A 277 -19.42 -10.22 -22.22
C PRO A 277 -20.74 -9.81 -22.88
N ASP A 278 -21.86 -10.39 -22.43
CA ASP A 278 -23.18 -10.11 -22.98
C ASP A 278 -23.70 -8.72 -22.56
N LEU A 279 -24.10 -7.92 -23.54
CA LEU A 279 -24.65 -6.58 -23.31
C LEU A 279 -26.03 -6.65 -22.67
N THR A 280 -26.89 -7.58 -23.11
CA THR A 280 -28.26 -7.68 -22.61
C THR A 280 -28.29 -8.15 -21.16
N ALA A 281 -27.48 -9.15 -20.80
CA ALA A 281 -27.32 -9.58 -19.41
C ALA A 281 -26.80 -8.44 -18.50
N ARG A 282 -25.87 -7.60 -18.98
CA ARG A 282 -25.38 -6.44 -18.21
C ARG A 282 -26.49 -5.45 -17.91
N GLU A 283 -27.26 -5.07 -18.93
CA GLU A 283 -28.36 -4.12 -18.77
C GLU A 283 -29.42 -4.66 -17.81
N GLN A 284 -29.78 -5.94 -17.93
CA GLN A 284 -30.72 -6.59 -17.02
C GLN A 284 -30.23 -6.61 -15.56
N LEU A 285 -28.95 -6.92 -15.33
CA LEU A 285 -28.38 -6.93 -13.98
C LEU A 285 -28.31 -5.53 -13.36
N VAL A 286 -27.95 -4.51 -14.14
CA VAL A 286 -27.97 -3.11 -13.65
C VAL A 286 -29.39 -2.73 -13.23
N GLN A 287 -30.40 -3.07 -14.02
CA GLN A 287 -31.80 -2.80 -13.65
C GLN A 287 -32.21 -3.56 -12.40
N GLN A 288 -31.90 -4.86 -12.31
CA GLN A 288 -32.23 -5.68 -11.14
C GLN A 288 -31.62 -5.13 -9.85
N VAL A 289 -30.36 -4.69 -9.88
CA VAL A 289 -29.69 -4.04 -8.74
C VAL A 289 -30.44 -2.77 -8.35
N LEU A 290 -30.67 -1.86 -9.29
CA LEU A 290 -31.30 -0.57 -8.98
C LEU A 290 -32.77 -0.69 -8.56
N SER A 291 -33.48 -1.73 -9.02
CA SER A 291 -34.85 -2.02 -8.61
C SER A 291 -34.96 -2.87 -7.34
N SER A 292 -33.84 -3.31 -6.77
CA SER A 292 -33.84 -4.15 -5.57
C SER A 292 -34.41 -3.38 -4.37
N ASN A 293 -35.18 -4.07 -3.54
CA ASN A 293 -35.73 -3.52 -2.30
C ASN A 293 -34.65 -3.15 -1.27
N ARG A 294 -33.40 -3.57 -1.46
CA ARG A 294 -32.25 -3.20 -0.62
C ARG A 294 -31.67 -1.84 -0.99
N ILE A 295 -31.92 -1.35 -2.20
CA ILE A 295 -31.42 -0.07 -2.69
C ILE A 295 -32.37 1.05 -2.27
N LEU A 296 -31.77 2.16 -1.85
CA LEU A 296 -32.45 3.41 -1.55
C LEU A 296 -31.90 4.49 -2.46
N GLU A 297 -32.77 5.07 -3.29
CA GLU A 297 -32.44 6.32 -3.98
C GLU A 297 -32.42 7.48 -2.98
N LEU A 298 -31.41 8.34 -3.12
CA LEU A 298 -31.23 9.51 -2.28
C LEU A 298 -31.85 10.73 -2.97
N TYR A 299 -32.51 11.56 -2.18
CA TYR A 299 -33.16 12.78 -2.63
C TYR A 299 -32.53 13.99 -1.95
N HIS A 300 -32.56 15.11 -2.65
CA HIS A 300 -32.28 16.42 -2.08
C HIS A 300 -33.42 16.85 -1.14
N ASP A 301 -33.18 17.89 -0.34
CA ASP A 301 -34.16 18.39 0.63
C ASP A 301 -35.45 18.93 -0.04
N ASP A 302 -35.36 19.31 -1.31
CA ASP A 302 -36.48 19.74 -2.17
C ASP A 302 -37.27 18.58 -2.79
N GLY A 303 -36.86 17.33 -2.55
CA GLY A 303 -37.48 16.13 -3.08
C GLY A 303 -37.00 15.72 -4.48
N GLU A 304 -36.05 16.43 -5.09
CA GLU A 304 -35.47 16.02 -6.37
C GLU A 304 -34.51 14.84 -6.19
N SER A 305 -34.50 13.92 -7.18
CA SER A 305 -33.55 12.80 -7.17
C SER A 305 -32.12 13.31 -7.29
N SER A 306 -31.27 12.87 -6.35
CA SER A 306 -29.84 13.16 -6.39
C SER A 306 -29.06 12.28 -7.37
N LYS A 307 -29.72 11.28 -7.97
CA LYS A 307 -29.12 10.21 -8.79
C LYS A 307 -28.08 9.36 -8.05
N TYR A 308 -27.98 9.51 -6.74
CA TYR A 308 -27.18 8.68 -5.86
C TYR A 308 -28.06 7.64 -5.18
N PHE A 309 -27.44 6.51 -4.89
CA PHE A 309 -28.04 5.36 -4.25
C PHE A 309 -27.21 4.96 -3.04
N THR A 310 -27.87 4.39 -2.06
CA THR A 310 -27.25 3.70 -0.92
C THR A 310 -28.03 2.42 -0.66
N THR A 311 -27.67 1.66 0.37
CA THR A 311 -28.46 0.50 0.80
C THR A 311 -29.11 0.71 2.15
N ILE A 312 -30.14 -0.10 2.41
CA ILE A 312 -30.80 -0.18 3.72
C ILE A 312 -29.78 -0.48 4.82
N GLU A 313 -28.79 -1.34 4.58
CA GLU A 313 -27.77 -1.70 5.55
C GLU A 313 -26.88 -0.50 5.91
N VAL A 314 -26.41 0.26 4.90
CA VAL A 314 -25.62 1.48 5.14
C VAL A 314 -26.46 2.50 5.90
N ARG A 315 -27.72 2.72 5.49
CA ARG A 315 -28.63 3.62 6.21
C ARG A 315 -28.84 3.19 7.67
N ASN A 316 -28.98 1.90 7.91
CA ASN A 316 -29.16 1.36 9.27
C ASN A 316 -27.91 1.57 10.12
N GLU A 317 -26.71 1.37 9.57
CA GLU A 317 -25.46 1.65 10.28
C GLU A 317 -25.25 3.15 10.54
N GLU A 318 -25.56 4.03 9.59
CA GLU A 318 -25.56 5.49 9.82
C GLU A 318 -26.55 5.89 10.92
N THR A 319 -27.77 5.34 10.89
CA THR A 319 -28.78 5.56 11.94
C THR A 319 -28.29 5.07 13.31
N ARG A 320 -27.58 3.94 13.33
CA ARG A 320 -26.98 3.38 14.54
C ARG A 320 -25.86 4.27 15.07
N ILE A 321 -24.99 4.81 14.20
CA ILE A 321 -23.94 5.75 14.57
C ILE A 321 -24.55 7.00 15.22
N ILE A 322 -25.60 7.57 14.61
CA ILE A 322 -26.32 8.72 15.17
C ILE A 322 -26.90 8.39 16.53
N ARG A 323 -27.56 7.23 16.68
CA ARG A 323 -28.13 6.79 17.97
C ARG A 323 -27.05 6.65 19.05
N ILE A 324 -25.89 6.10 18.71
CA ILE A 324 -24.75 5.96 19.64
C ILE A 324 -24.20 7.34 20.00
N ALA A 325 -24.03 8.23 19.01
CA ALA A 325 -23.54 9.59 19.23
C ALA A 325 -24.45 10.37 20.17
N ASN A 326 -25.77 10.32 19.95
CA ASN A 326 -26.77 10.95 20.84
C ASN A 326 -26.70 10.37 22.25
N LYS A 327 -26.66 9.05 22.38
CA LYS A 327 -26.53 8.40 23.71
C LYS A 327 -25.27 8.85 24.45
N ILE A 328 -24.13 8.93 23.77
CA ILE A 328 -22.86 9.41 24.37
C ILE A 328 -22.99 10.90 24.72
N ASN A 329 -23.65 11.68 23.87
CA ASN A 329 -23.85 13.10 24.09
C ASN A 329 -24.65 13.39 25.37
N ASP A 330 -25.62 12.53 25.70
CA ASP A 330 -26.48 12.67 26.88
C ASP A 330 -25.86 12.11 28.17
N GLN A 331 -24.79 11.31 28.08
CA GLN A 331 -24.17 10.60 29.20
C GLN A 331 -22.82 11.22 29.59
N VAL A 332 -22.84 12.47 30.09
CA VAL A 332 -21.61 13.14 30.53
C VAL A 332 -21.67 13.56 31.99
N TYR A 333 -20.68 13.09 32.76
CA TYR A 333 -20.42 13.55 34.11
C TYR A 333 -19.37 14.66 34.07
N TYR A 334 -19.73 15.82 34.60
CA TYR A 334 -18.88 16.99 34.66
C TYR A 334 -18.45 17.27 36.10
N ASN A 335 -17.20 16.98 36.43
CA ASN A 335 -16.58 17.53 37.64
C ASN A 335 -15.78 18.78 37.25
N ASP A 336 -16.09 19.92 37.89
CA ASP A 336 -15.32 21.18 37.86
C ASP A 336 -15.12 21.91 36.50
N ILE A 337 -16.22 22.29 35.82
CA ILE A 337 -16.17 23.10 34.59
C ILE A 337 -15.64 24.53 34.84
N TYR A 338 -15.96 25.15 35.97
CA TYR A 338 -15.69 26.58 36.21
C TYR A 338 -14.18 26.93 36.27
N ASN A 339 -13.36 26.02 36.77
CA ASN A 339 -11.92 26.24 36.93
C ASN A 339 -11.12 26.02 35.63
N LEU A 340 -11.70 25.40 34.58
CA LEU A 340 -11.03 25.22 33.28
C LEU A 340 -11.08 26.48 32.41
N LYS A 341 -12.09 27.33 32.60
CA LYS A 341 -12.21 28.58 31.84
C LYS A 341 -11.04 29.52 32.13
N SER A 342 -10.74 29.74 33.41
CA SER A 342 -9.59 30.58 33.83
C SER A 342 -8.27 30.06 33.27
N ASP A 343 -8.03 28.75 33.35
CA ASP A 343 -6.82 28.13 32.83
C ASP A 343 -6.67 28.34 31.31
N ILE A 344 -7.76 28.25 30.55
CA ILE A 344 -7.74 28.48 29.10
C ILE A 344 -7.44 29.95 28.78
N GLU A 345 -8.05 30.89 29.51
CA GLU A 345 -7.80 32.32 29.29
C GLU A 345 -6.36 32.74 29.67
N GLY A 346 -5.79 32.10 30.69
CA GLY A 346 -4.41 32.33 31.14
C GLY A 346 -3.32 31.70 30.26
N LEU A 347 -3.66 30.97 29.19
CA LEU A 347 -2.67 30.37 28.29
C LEU A 347 -1.94 31.43 27.46
N ALA A 348 -0.63 31.57 27.69
CA ALA A 348 0.27 32.31 26.80
C ALA A 348 0.55 31.53 25.50
N ASN A 349 0.81 32.26 24.40
CA ASN A 349 1.16 31.71 23.08
C ASN A 349 0.09 30.78 22.47
N VAL A 350 -1.18 31.19 22.57
CA VAL A 350 -2.34 30.52 21.99
C VAL A 350 -3.23 31.60 21.36
N SER A 351 -3.64 31.42 20.09
CA SER A 351 -4.52 32.38 19.41
C SER A 351 -5.94 32.32 19.98
N GLU A 352 -6.76 33.35 19.73
CA GLU A 352 -8.15 33.35 20.19
C GLU A 352 -8.98 32.23 19.55
N GLU A 353 -8.71 31.85 18.29
CA GLU A 353 -9.34 30.71 17.64
C GLU A 353 -8.95 29.38 18.31
N GLN A 354 -7.68 29.26 18.73
CA GLN A 354 -7.22 28.08 19.45
C GLN A 354 -7.82 28.02 20.86
N LYS A 355 -7.97 29.16 21.55
CA LYS A 355 -8.70 29.23 22.81
C LYS A 355 -10.18 28.88 22.63
N GLN A 356 -10.82 29.35 21.56
CA GLN A 356 -12.19 28.97 21.22
C GLN A 356 -12.31 27.46 20.99
N ALA A 357 -11.36 26.86 20.29
CA ALA A 357 -11.29 25.40 20.12
C ALA A 357 -11.11 24.67 21.45
N LEU A 358 -10.27 25.17 22.36
CA LEU A 358 -10.11 24.61 23.71
C LEU A 358 -11.39 24.73 24.54
N ARG A 359 -12.07 25.89 24.49
CA ARG A 359 -13.38 26.11 25.14
C ARG A 359 -14.40 25.11 24.61
N HIS A 360 -14.46 24.93 23.30
CA HIS A 360 -15.35 23.93 22.69
C HIS A 360 -15.01 22.51 23.17
N ILE A 361 -13.73 22.12 23.16
CA ILE A 361 -13.30 20.75 23.50
C ILE A 361 -13.43 20.44 24.99
N LEU A 362 -13.22 21.40 25.89
CA LEU A 362 -13.13 21.16 27.33
C LEU A 362 -14.38 21.61 28.10
N LEU A 363 -15.02 22.71 27.69
CA LEU A 363 -16.14 23.32 28.45
C LEU A 363 -17.53 22.99 27.91
N SER A 364 -17.65 22.47 26.69
CA SER A 364 -18.95 22.10 26.11
C SER A 364 -19.67 21.06 26.96
N THR A 365 -21.00 21.16 27.04
CA THR A 365 -21.87 20.17 27.70
C THR A 365 -22.20 18.96 26.81
N SER A 366 -21.60 18.87 25.62
CA SER A 366 -21.74 17.74 24.71
C SER A 366 -20.75 16.61 25.03
N GLY A 367 -21.21 15.36 25.01
CA GLY A 367 -20.34 14.17 25.17
C GLY A 367 -19.52 13.83 23.93
N VAL A 368 -19.96 14.30 22.76
CA VAL A 368 -19.22 14.19 21.50
C VAL A 368 -18.90 15.60 21.00
N ARG A 369 -17.63 15.86 20.70
CA ARG A 369 -17.14 17.19 20.26
C ARG A 369 -16.25 17.00 19.04
N VAL A 370 -16.46 17.84 18.01
CA VAL A 370 -15.75 17.72 16.73
C VAL A 370 -14.89 18.95 16.51
N LEU A 371 -13.56 18.77 16.53
CA LEU A 371 -12.62 19.81 16.16
C LEU A 371 -12.31 19.73 14.66
N ARG A 372 -12.74 20.74 13.90
CA ARG A 372 -12.41 20.89 12.47
C ARG A 372 -11.30 21.92 12.29
N GLY A 373 -10.38 21.68 11.35
CA GLY A 373 -9.36 22.66 10.96
C GLY A 373 -8.64 22.26 9.67
N ARG A 374 -8.15 23.24 8.90
CA ARG A 374 -7.36 23.01 7.68
C ARG A 374 -5.98 22.45 8.02
N ALA A 375 -5.25 21.93 7.03
CA ALA A 375 -3.87 21.49 7.24
C ALA A 375 -3.01 22.67 7.74
N GLY A 376 -2.08 22.41 8.68
CA GLY A 376 -1.19 23.44 9.22
C GLY A 376 -1.79 24.37 10.28
N THR A 377 -3.11 24.39 10.53
CA THR A 377 -3.75 25.35 11.44
C THR A 377 -3.58 25.06 12.95
N GLY A 378 -2.61 24.21 13.33
CA GLY A 378 -2.30 23.96 14.75
C GLY A 378 -3.28 23.03 15.50
N LYS A 379 -4.06 22.18 14.81
CA LYS A 379 -4.95 21.19 15.46
C LYS A 379 -4.22 20.33 16.50
N SER A 380 -3.05 19.80 16.15
CA SER A 380 -2.23 19.00 17.06
C SER A 380 -1.79 19.83 18.28
N TYR A 381 -1.46 21.11 18.08
CA TYR A 381 -1.10 22.01 19.18
C TYR A 381 -2.27 22.22 20.16
N VAL A 382 -3.49 22.42 19.66
CA VAL A 382 -4.72 22.51 20.46
C VAL A 382 -4.97 21.22 21.25
N LEU A 383 -4.89 20.04 20.61
CA LEU A 383 -5.10 18.76 21.28
C LEU A 383 -4.08 18.50 22.39
N ILE A 384 -2.81 18.88 22.19
CA ILE A 384 -1.76 18.76 23.21
C ILE A 384 -2.07 19.64 24.43
N LYS A 385 -2.54 20.87 24.20
CA LYS A 385 -2.95 21.77 25.29
C LYS A 385 -4.17 21.21 26.03
N ALA A 386 -5.15 20.68 25.30
CA ALA A 386 -6.32 20.03 25.90
C ALA A 386 -5.92 18.82 26.77
N HIS A 387 -5.02 17.97 26.26
CA HIS A 387 -4.47 16.83 27.01
C HIS A 387 -3.78 17.26 28.30
N LYS A 388 -2.92 18.29 28.23
CA LYS A 388 -2.22 18.82 29.42
C LYS A 388 -3.20 19.37 30.46
N LEU A 389 -4.16 20.17 30.04
CA LEU A 389 -5.17 20.74 30.95
C LEU A 389 -6.01 19.65 31.63
N ALA A 390 -6.49 18.67 30.86
CA ALA A 390 -7.25 17.55 31.40
C ALA A 390 -6.41 16.68 32.36
N THR A 391 -5.16 16.36 31.99
CA THR A 391 -4.25 15.55 32.81
C THR A 391 -3.87 16.25 34.11
N ASN A 392 -3.63 17.57 34.09
CA ASN A 392 -3.35 18.36 35.29
C ASN A 392 -4.51 18.31 36.31
N ARG A 393 -5.73 18.07 35.83
CA ARG A 393 -6.93 17.87 36.66
C ARG A 393 -7.20 16.40 36.96
N ARG A 394 -6.20 15.54 36.82
CA ARG A 394 -6.27 14.10 37.07
C ARG A 394 -7.31 13.38 36.22
N GLN A 395 -7.76 13.98 35.11
CA GLN A 395 -8.60 13.29 34.16
C GLN A 395 -7.77 12.31 33.36
N LYS A 396 -8.28 11.09 33.21
CA LYS A 396 -7.65 10.07 32.39
C LYS A 396 -7.92 10.34 30.92
N VAL A 397 -6.87 10.68 30.16
CA VAL A 397 -6.96 10.92 28.73
C VAL A 397 -6.41 9.72 27.95
N ILE A 398 -7.23 9.13 27.09
CA ILE A 398 -6.83 8.03 26.21
C ILE A 398 -6.77 8.54 24.77
N GLY A 399 -5.58 8.51 24.16
CA GLY A 399 -5.38 8.85 22.77
C GLY A 399 -5.69 7.65 21.86
N LEU A 400 -6.54 7.85 20.85
CA LEU A 400 -6.82 6.84 19.82
C LEU A 400 -6.44 7.39 18.45
N ALA A 401 -5.71 6.59 17.67
CA ALA A 401 -5.29 6.96 16.33
C ALA A 401 -5.47 5.82 15.32
N PRO A 402 -5.65 6.10 14.03
CA PRO A 402 -5.85 5.05 13.02
C PRO A 402 -4.57 4.26 12.72
N THR A 403 -3.38 4.86 12.89
CA THR A 403 -2.10 4.27 12.50
C THR A 403 -1.06 4.32 13.62
N HIS A 404 -0.07 3.42 13.57
CA HIS A 404 1.06 3.42 14.52
C HIS A 404 1.92 4.69 14.45
N LYS A 405 2.02 5.31 13.26
CA LYS A 405 2.73 6.58 13.09
C LYS A 405 2.07 7.70 13.91
N ALA A 406 0.75 7.84 13.79
CA ALA A 406 -0.01 8.83 14.57
C ALA A 406 0.01 8.53 16.08
N VAL A 407 0.00 7.25 16.48
CA VAL A 407 0.24 6.86 17.89
C VAL A 407 1.60 7.35 18.39
N SER A 408 2.66 7.14 17.60
CA SER A 408 4.03 7.55 17.96
C SER A 408 4.15 9.07 18.06
N GLU A 409 3.47 9.80 17.16
CA GLU A 409 3.37 11.25 17.21
C GLU A 409 2.71 11.71 18.52
N LEU A 410 1.54 11.18 18.87
CA LEU A 410 0.87 11.51 20.14
C LEU A 410 1.75 11.19 21.36
N ARG A 411 2.46 10.05 21.38
CA ARG A 411 3.42 9.72 22.47
C ARG A 411 4.50 10.78 22.61
N SER A 412 5.09 11.22 21.50
CA SER A 412 6.12 12.27 21.52
C SER A 412 5.63 13.60 22.10
N LYS A 413 4.30 13.80 22.18
CA LYS A 413 3.65 15.00 22.72
C LYS A 413 3.13 14.83 24.15
N GLY A 414 3.47 13.72 24.82
CA GLY A 414 3.19 13.51 26.25
C GLY A 414 1.93 12.70 26.54
N TYR A 415 1.32 12.04 25.54
CA TYR A 415 0.24 11.08 25.79
C TYR A 415 0.82 9.78 26.36
N THR A 416 0.41 9.43 27.57
CA THR A 416 0.87 8.22 28.27
C THR A 416 0.04 6.99 27.87
N GLU A 417 -1.28 7.14 27.75
CA GLU A 417 -2.18 6.09 27.27
C GLU A 417 -2.63 6.37 25.83
N VAL A 418 -1.95 5.74 24.88
CA VAL A 418 -2.28 5.90 23.45
C VAL A 418 -2.13 4.62 22.66
N TYR A 419 -3.12 4.36 21.82
CA TYR A 419 -3.31 3.11 21.10
C TYR A 419 -3.80 3.36 19.68
N THR A 420 -3.60 2.38 18.81
CA THR A 420 -4.38 2.35 17.57
C THR A 420 -5.83 2.02 17.90
N VAL A 421 -6.80 2.50 17.13
CA VAL A 421 -8.23 2.18 17.34
C VAL A 421 -8.42 0.65 17.41
N LYS A 422 -7.83 -0.09 16.46
CA LYS A 422 -7.85 -1.55 16.47
C LYS A 422 -7.22 -2.14 17.74
N GLY A 423 -6.05 -1.64 18.14
CA GLY A 423 -5.34 -2.13 19.33
C GLY A 423 -6.10 -1.88 20.62
N PHE A 424 -6.80 -0.75 20.72
CA PHE A 424 -7.67 -0.42 21.85
C PHE A 424 -8.89 -1.34 21.90
N LEU A 425 -9.59 -1.52 20.78
CA LEU A 425 -10.77 -2.39 20.72
C LEU A 425 -10.43 -3.84 21.08
N TYR A 426 -9.29 -4.34 20.61
CA TYR A 426 -8.84 -5.71 20.91
C TYR A 426 -8.51 -5.92 22.40
N ASN A 427 -7.90 -4.93 23.05
CA ASN A 427 -7.47 -5.02 24.46
C ASN A 427 -8.40 -4.28 25.42
N ARG A 428 -9.61 -3.91 24.99
CA ARG A 428 -10.50 -2.97 25.72
C ARG A 428 -10.71 -3.36 27.17
N LYS A 429 -11.01 -4.65 27.44
CA LYS A 429 -11.21 -5.15 28.81
C LYS A 429 -9.96 -4.96 29.68
N LYS A 430 -8.78 -5.32 29.17
CA LYS A 430 -7.51 -5.19 29.91
C LYS A 430 -7.10 -3.74 30.16
N ILE A 431 -7.38 -2.85 29.22
CA ILE A 431 -7.04 -1.42 29.30
C ILE A 431 -7.97 -0.70 30.29
N LEU A 432 -9.27 -1.02 30.26
CA LEU A 432 -10.25 -0.39 31.16
C LEU A 432 -10.24 -1.01 32.57
N CYS A 433 -9.92 -2.30 32.73
CA CYS A 433 -9.85 -2.96 34.04
C CYS A 433 -8.57 -2.67 34.84
N LYS A 434 -7.50 -2.14 34.23
CA LYS A 434 -6.33 -1.62 34.99
C LYS A 434 -6.63 -0.32 35.76
N ALA A 435 -7.86 0.18 35.69
CA ALA A 435 -8.31 1.44 36.26
C ALA A 435 -9.44 1.27 37.30
N ALA A 436 -9.64 0.05 37.82
CA ALA A 436 -10.49 -0.21 38.98
C ALA A 436 -9.61 -0.41 40.22
#